data_AF-A0A918U1E3-F1
#
_entry.id   AF-A0A918U1E3-F1
#
_cell.length_a   1.000
_cell.length_b   1.000
_cell.length_c   1.000
_cell.angle_alpha   90.00
_cell.angle_beta   90.00
_cell.angle_gamma   90.00
#
_symmetry.space_group_name_H-M   'P 1'
#
loop_
_entity.id
_entity.type
_entity.pdbx_description
1 polymer ?
#
loop_
_entity_poly.entity_id
_entity_poly.type
_entity_poly.pdbx_seq_one_letter_code
_entity_poly.pdbx_strand_id
1 'polypeptide(L)'
;MGLSRRGARTEAPTWPGFVDALTTLLLVLMFVLSIFVVTQAVLRDTITTQDTELDALNAQVAGLADALGLERNRAKGLEDELGQLTASLTALQAENAAQAGQIADFTAQVASLLGERDAARGQVSELRGQLATGAAEAAALRDKISASDARLIALTLDLETQRKKAEETLVLLAAAQAAAEQAKTENLKVLDEKDLALAMAQTKLTEEQKKAVEQAAQLALLNEQIAALRGQLGALQGLLDAAAEKDAVAKVQIEALGSSLNSALAQVASEQRRRAELEEAERKRLEAEAKNLEKFRSEFFGQLREVLGNRPGVRIVGDRFVFSSEVLFTPGSATLAPEGRAQIAGVVQTLNGAIADIPPGLNWIIRVDGHTDNVPLSGGGAFRDNWELSQARALSVVRYMQDELGFPPDRLAATGFGEWQPVVAGETPEARAQNRRIELKLTER
;
A
#
# COMPACT_ATOMS: atom_id res chain seq x y z
N MET A 1 64.93 -124.19 -82.18
CA MET A 1 63.95 -125.00 -82.95
C MET A 1 62.93 -124.02 -83.51
N GLY A 2 63.01 -123.62 -84.77
CA GLY A 2 62.53 -124.40 -85.92
C GLY A 2 61.09 -123.93 -86.21
N LEU A 3 60.61 -123.61 -87.40
CA LEU A 3 61.06 -123.83 -88.76
C LEU A 3 60.28 -122.86 -89.67
N SER A 4 60.94 -122.48 -90.78
CA SER A 4 60.37 -122.00 -92.05
C SER A 4 59.15 -122.86 -92.49
N ARG A 5 58.14 -122.41 -93.25
CA ARG A 5 58.22 -121.92 -94.65
C ARG A 5 56.79 -121.84 -95.22
N ARG A 6 56.45 -120.78 -95.97
CA ARG A 6 55.90 -120.80 -97.36
C ARG A 6 55.15 -119.51 -97.68
N GLY A 7 55.51 -118.91 -98.81
CA GLY A 7 54.76 -117.85 -99.46
C GLY A 7 53.83 -118.37 -100.53
N ALA A 8 52.96 -117.48 -101.00
CA ALA A 8 52.38 -117.47 -102.33
C ALA A 8 52.11 -116.01 -102.70
N ARG A 9 52.71 -115.57 -103.81
CA ARG A 9 52.49 -114.26 -104.44
C ARG A 9 51.28 -114.36 -105.37
N THR A 10 50.41 -113.36 -105.35
CA THR A 10 49.61 -112.97 -106.53
C THR A 10 49.54 -111.45 -106.61
N GLU A 11 49.97 -111.01 -107.78
CA GLU A 11 50.02 -109.72 -108.47
C GLU A 11 49.11 -108.56 -108.00
N ALA A 12 49.69 -107.38 -108.10
CA ALA A 12 49.13 -106.06 -107.82
C ALA A 12 48.13 -105.59 -108.90
N PRO A 13 47.23 -104.67 -108.54
CA PRO A 13 46.98 -103.48 -109.34
C PRO A 13 47.71 -102.29 -108.71
N THR A 14 48.56 -101.71 -109.54
CA THR A 14 49.37 -100.51 -109.33
C THR A 14 48.49 -99.25 -109.23
N TRP A 15 48.76 -98.44 -108.19
CA TRP A 15 48.26 -97.10 -107.82
C TRP A 15 47.00 -97.01 -106.94
N PRO A 16 47.01 -96.19 -105.85
CA PRO A 16 47.71 -94.89 -105.77
C PRO A 16 48.46 -94.61 -104.44
N GLY A 17 49.80 -94.58 -104.46
CA GLY A 17 50.60 -94.06 -103.33
C GLY A 17 50.48 -92.54 -103.13
N PHE A 18 49.98 -91.80 -104.14
CA PHE A 18 49.69 -90.38 -103.99
C PHE A 18 48.44 -90.12 -103.15
N VAL A 19 47.45 -91.02 -103.19
CA VAL A 19 46.26 -90.91 -102.31
C VAL A 19 46.65 -91.14 -100.86
N ASP A 20 47.60 -92.04 -100.57
CA ASP A 20 48.07 -92.30 -99.20
C ASP A 20 48.93 -91.16 -98.62
N ALA A 21 49.78 -90.54 -99.45
CA ALA A 21 50.52 -89.32 -99.07
C ALA A 21 49.58 -88.11 -98.90
N LEU A 22 48.53 -87.99 -99.73
CA LEU A 22 47.54 -86.93 -99.61
C LEU A 22 46.62 -87.15 -98.40
N THR A 23 46.20 -88.38 -98.10
CA THR A 23 45.37 -88.70 -96.91
C THR A 23 46.17 -88.60 -95.61
N THR A 24 47.44 -89.01 -95.57
CA THR A 24 48.29 -88.79 -94.39
C THR A 24 48.59 -87.31 -94.15
N LEU A 25 48.85 -86.52 -95.20
CA LEU A 25 48.96 -85.06 -95.08
C LEU A 25 47.64 -84.44 -94.60
N LEU A 26 46.49 -84.92 -95.09
CA LEU A 26 45.15 -84.48 -94.67
C LEU A 26 44.86 -84.87 -93.21
N LEU A 27 45.25 -86.06 -92.77
CA LEU A 27 45.12 -86.52 -91.38
C LEU A 27 46.02 -85.73 -90.42
N VAL A 28 47.27 -85.46 -90.79
CA VAL A 28 48.17 -84.60 -89.99
C VAL A 28 47.64 -83.17 -89.95
N LEU A 29 47.16 -82.63 -91.07
CA LEU A 29 46.52 -81.31 -91.13
C LEU A 29 45.28 -81.27 -90.22
N MET A 30 44.39 -82.26 -90.29
CA MET A 30 43.20 -82.39 -89.44
C MET A 30 43.57 -82.55 -87.95
N PHE A 31 44.64 -83.28 -87.63
CA PHE A 31 45.12 -83.44 -86.26
C PHE A 31 45.69 -82.13 -85.69
N VAL A 32 46.51 -81.42 -86.47
CA VAL A 32 47.03 -80.09 -86.09
C VAL A 32 45.89 -79.07 -85.97
N LEU A 33 44.91 -79.10 -86.88
CA LEU A 33 43.69 -78.28 -86.78
C LEU A 33 42.87 -78.65 -85.55
N SER A 34 42.77 -79.92 -85.19
CA SER A 34 42.04 -80.37 -84.00
C SER A 34 42.73 -79.93 -82.71
N ILE A 35 44.06 -80.09 -82.61
CA ILE A 35 44.83 -79.54 -81.47
C ILE A 35 44.64 -78.04 -81.40
N PHE A 36 44.77 -77.33 -82.52
CA PHE A 36 44.58 -75.89 -82.57
C PHE A 36 43.18 -75.47 -82.12
N VAL A 37 42.12 -76.16 -82.57
CA VAL A 37 40.74 -75.92 -82.14
C VAL A 37 40.54 -76.22 -80.65
N VAL A 38 41.14 -77.29 -80.11
CA VAL A 38 41.08 -77.61 -78.67
C VAL A 38 41.85 -76.58 -77.85
N THR A 39 43.05 -76.19 -78.27
CA THR A 39 43.83 -75.14 -77.61
C THR A 39 43.09 -73.81 -77.68
N GLN A 40 42.48 -73.46 -78.82
CA GLN A 40 41.64 -72.27 -78.95
C GLN A 40 40.39 -72.34 -78.06
N ALA A 41 39.76 -73.50 -77.93
CA ALA A 41 38.61 -73.70 -77.05
C ALA A 41 39.00 -73.53 -75.58
N VAL A 42 40.10 -74.15 -75.13
CA VAL A 42 40.60 -74.00 -73.75
C VAL A 42 41.05 -72.57 -73.48
N LEU A 43 41.73 -71.91 -74.43
CA LEU A 43 42.15 -70.51 -74.27
C LEU A 43 40.94 -69.58 -74.22
N ARG A 44 39.91 -69.82 -75.05
CA ARG A 44 38.65 -69.08 -75.04
C ARG A 44 37.90 -69.26 -73.73
N ASP A 45 37.82 -70.49 -73.22
CA ASP A 45 37.18 -70.81 -71.94
C ASP A 45 37.95 -70.16 -70.77
N THR A 46 39.28 -70.19 -70.80
CA THR A 46 40.14 -69.53 -69.81
C THR A 46 39.98 -68.01 -69.83
N ILE A 47 39.99 -67.39 -71.02
CA ILE A 47 39.79 -65.94 -71.18
C ILE A 47 38.37 -65.57 -70.73
N THR A 48 37.35 -66.35 -71.11
CA THR A 48 35.97 -66.09 -70.71
C THR A 48 35.81 -66.19 -69.19
N THR A 49 36.43 -67.19 -68.55
CA THR A 49 36.44 -67.34 -67.09
C THR A 49 37.15 -66.18 -66.42
N GLN A 50 38.33 -65.79 -66.92
CA GLN A 50 39.09 -64.63 -66.41
C GLN A 50 38.32 -63.32 -66.60
N ASP A 51 37.64 -63.12 -67.72
CA ASP A 51 36.78 -61.96 -67.96
C ASP A 51 35.63 -61.92 -66.94
N THR A 52 34.99 -63.06 -66.65
CA THR A 52 33.94 -63.12 -65.61
C THR A 52 34.47 -62.87 -64.19
N GLU A 53 35.69 -63.33 -63.86
CA GLU A 53 36.35 -63.03 -62.58
C GLU A 53 36.73 -61.56 -62.48
N LEU A 54 37.23 -60.95 -63.55
CA LEU A 54 37.52 -59.52 -63.63
C LEU A 54 36.26 -58.67 -63.49
N ASP A 55 35.16 -59.07 -64.14
CA ASP A 55 33.86 -58.41 -63.99
C ASP A 55 33.34 -58.51 -62.56
N ALA A 56 33.45 -59.68 -61.92
CA ALA A 56 33.08 -59.87 -60.52
C ALA A 56 33.95 -59.03 -59.57
N LEU A 57 35.27 -58.96 -59.81
CA LEU A 57 36.18 -58.14 -59.01
C LEU A 57 35.91 -56.64 -59.21
N ASN A 58 35.65 -56.20 -60.44
CA ASN A 58 35.26 -54.81 -60.73
C ASN A 58 33.94 -54.45 -60.04
N ALA A 59 32.96 -55.35 -60.03
CA ALA A 59 31.71 -55.17 -59.30
C ALA A 59 31.94 -55.09 -57.78
N GLN A 60 32.83 -55.92 -57.21
CA GLN A 60 33.21 -55.84 -55.79
C GLN A 60 33.92 -54.52 -55.46
N VAL A 61 34.86 -54.07 -56.30
CA VAL A 61 35.55 -52.79 -56.12
C VAL A 61 34.57 -51.62 -56.19
N ALA A 62 33.62 -51.64 -57.13
CA ALA A 62 32.56 -50.64 -57.21
C ALA A 62 31.69 -50.63 -55.94
N GLY A 63 31.26 -51.81 -55.46
CA GLY A 63 30.49 -51.94 -54.22
C GLY A 63 31.25 -51.44 -52.97
N LEU A 64 32.56 -51.71 -52.89
CA LEU A 64 33.41 -51.18 -51.82
C LEU A 64 33.59 -49.66 -51.91
N ALA A 65 33.71 -49.10 -53.12
CA ALA A 65 33.78 -47.67 -53.33
C ALA A 65 32.49 -46.96 -52.90
N ASP A 66 31.33 -47.54 -53.23
CA ASP A 66 30.02 -47.04 -52.81
C ASP A 66 29.86 -47.10 -51.28
N ALA A 67 30.23 -48.23 -50.66
CA ALA A 67 30.20 -48.39 -49.20
C ALA A 67 31.11 -47.37 -48.49
N LEU A 68 32.33 -47.16 -49.00
CA LEU A 68 33.25 -46.16 -48.48
C LEU A 68 32.72 -44.73 -48.67
N GLY A 69 32.02 -44.46 -49.78
CA GLY A 69 31.32 -43.20 -50.02
C GLY A 69 30.22 -42.94 -48.99
N LEU A 70 29.40 -43.95 -48.70
CA LEU A 70 28.36 -43.88 -47.67
C LEU A 70 28.96 -43.64 -46.27
N GLU A 71 30.01 -44.37 -45.90
CA GLU A 71 30.70 -44.17 -44.62
C GLU A 71 31.34 -42.79 -44.50
N ARG A 72 31.96 -42.26 -45.56
CA ARG A 72 32.47 -40.88 -45.58
C ARG A 72 31.36 -39.84 -45.43
N ASN A 73 30.22 -40.04 -46.10
CA ASN A 73 29.07 -39.16 -45.96
C ASN A 73 28.49 -39.22 -44.54
N ARG A 74 28.43 -40.41 -43.93
CA ARG A 74 28.01 -40.60 -42.54
C ARG A 74 28.97 -39.92 -41.55
N ALA A 75 30.27 -40.09 -41.74
CA ALA A 75 31.30 -39.44 -40.92
C ALA A 75 31.17 -37.91 -40.99
N LYS A 76 31.00 -37.36 -42.19
CA LYS A 76 30.75 -35.92 -42.38
C LYS A 76 29.48 -35.45 -41.67
N GLY A 77 28.38 -36.21 -41.78
CA GLY A 77 27.13 -35.89 -41.07
C GLY A 77 27.31 -35.86 -39.54
N LEU A 78 28.07 -36.81 -38.98
CA LEU A 78 28.39 -36.82 -37.55
C LEU A 78 29.31 -35.65 -37.14
N GLU A 79 30.28 -35.26 -37.97
CA GLU A 79 31.11 -34.08 -37.73
C GLU A 79 30.27 -32.80 -37.70
N ASP A 80 29.32 -32.66 -38.64
CA ASP A 80 28.39 -31.52 -38.68
C ASP A 80 27.47 -31.51 -37.44
N GLU A 81 26.93 -32.66 -37.03
CA GLU A 81 26.13 -32.81 -35.80
C GLU A 81 26.93 -32.45 -34.54
N LEU A 82 28.18 -32.92 -34.43
CA LEU A 82 29.07 -32.59 -33.31
C LEU A 82 29.37 -31.09 -33.27
N GLY A 83 29.54 -30.44 -34.43
CA GLY A 83 29.68 -29.00 -34.54
C GLY A 83 28.46 -28.26 -34.01
N GLN A 84 27.25 -28.69 -34.40
CA GLN A 84 25.99 -28.11 -33.94
C GLN A 84 25.75 -28.32 -32.43
N LEU A 85 26.06 -29.51 -31.91
CA LEU A 85 25.96 -29.80 -30.48
C LEU A 85 26.92 -28.94 -29.67
N THR A 86 28.17 -28.78 -30.14
CA THR A 86 29.18 -27.95 -29.48
C THR A 86 28.75 -26.47 -29.46
N ALA A 87 28.21 -25.96 -30.55
CA ALA A 87 27.66 -24.61 -30.62
C ALA A 87 26.48 -24.42 -29.66
N SER A 88 25.54 -25.38 -29.62
CA SER A 88 24.39 -25.37 -28.71
C SER A 88 24.82 -25.40 -27.24
N LEU A 89 25.81 -26.25 -26.90
CA LEU A 89 26.34 -26.33 -25.54
C LEU A 89 26.99 -25.02 -25.11
N THR A 90 27.76 -24.39 -26.01
CA THR A 90 28.39 -23.08 -25.75
C THR A 90 27.34 -21.99 -25.52
N ALA A 91 26.27 -21.99 -26.33
CA ALA A 91 25.15 -21.05 -26.17
C ALA A 91 24.44 -21.24 -24.83
N LEU A 92 24.12 -22.49 -24.45
CA LEU A 92 23.51 -22.81 -23.16
C LEU A 92 24.41 -22.47 -21.97
N GLN A 93 25.73 -22.62 -22.10
CA GLN A 93 26.69 -22.20 -21.07
C GLN A 93 26.68 -20.67 -20.88
N ALA A 94 26.64 -19.91 -21.99
CA ALA A 94 26.55 -18.46 -21.94
C ALA A 94 25.21 -17.99 -21.32
N GLU A 95 24.10 -18.65 -21.67
CA GLU A 95 22.79 -18.38 -21.08
C GLU A 95 22.77 -18.67 -19.58
N ASN A 96 23.30 -19.81 -19.13
CA ASN A 96 23.42 -20.14 -17.70
C ASN A 96 24.27 -19.11 -16.95
N ALA A 97 25.37 -18.64 -17.55
CA ALA A 97 26.21 -17.61 -16.95
C ALA A 97 25.45 -16.27 -16.81
N ALA A 98 24.67 -15.89 -17.83
CA ALA A 98 23.82 -14.70 -17.78
C ALA A 98 22.73 -14.81 -16.71
N GLN A 99 22.05 -15.96 -16.62
CA GLN A 99 21.06 -16.24 -15.58
C GLN A 99 21.68 -16.21 -14.18
N ALA A 100 22.88 -16.76 -14.00
CA ALA A 100 23.59 -16.68 -12.72
C ALA A 100 23.90 -15.22 -12.32
N GLY A 101 24.25 -14.37 -13.29
CA GLY A 101 24.41 -12.93 -13.08
C GLY A 101 23.11 -12.27 -12.62
N GLN A 102 21.99 -12.54 -13.30
CA GLN A 102 20.68 -12.01 -12.91
C GLN A 102 20.26 -12.46 -11.51
N ILE A 103 20.53 -13.72 -11.13
CA ILE A 103 20.24 -14.23 -9.79
C ILE A 103 21.09 -13.51 -8.74
N ALA A 104 22.36 -13.24 -9.03
CA ALA A 104 23.23 -12.48 -8.14
C ALA A 104 22.72 -11.04 -7.93
N ASP A 105 22.30 -10.38 -9.01
CA ASP A 105 21.73 -9.03 -8.96
C ASP A 105 20.43 -8.99 -8.16
N PHE A 106 19.50 -9.94 -8.40
CA PHE A 106 18.28 -10.05 -7.60
C PHE A 106 18.57 -10.34 -6.13
N THR A 107 19.56 -11.19 -5.83
CA THR A 107 19.97 -11.48 -4.46
C THR A 107 20.51 -10.22 -3.76
N ALA A 108 21.29 -9.40 -4.46
CA ALA A 108 21.79 -8.13 -3.95
C ALA A 108 20.64 -7.12 -3.71
N GLN A 109 19.66 -7.03 -4.62
CA GLN A 109 18.47 -6.20 -4.44
C GLN A 109 17.65 -6.63 -3.23
N VAL A 110 17.42 -7.94 -3.06
CA VAL A 110 16.70 -8.47 -1.89
C VAL A 110 17.44 -8.14 -0.59
N ALA A 111 18.76 -8.27 -0.57
CA ALA A 111 19.56 -7.90 0.60
C ALA A 111 19.44 -6.40 0.95
N SER A 112 19.45 -5.52 -0.06
CA SER A 112 19.23 -4.07 0.14
C SER A 112 17.85 -3.78 0.72
N LEU A 113 16.80 -4.37 0.13
CA LEU A 113 15.41 -4.18 0.58
C LEU A 113 15.19 -4.71 2.00
N LEU A 114 15.85 -5.81 2.38
CA LEU A 114 15.82 -6.32 3.76
C LEU A 114 16.47 -5.34 4.74
N GLY A 115 17.60 -4.73 4.36
CA GLY A 115 18.25 -3.68 5.14
C GLY A 115 17.37 -2.44 5.33
N GLU A 116 16.76 -1.95 4.25
CA GLU A 116 15.81 -0.83 4.28
C GLU A 116 14.59 -1.12 5.17
N ARG A 117 14.02 -2.33 5.06
CA ARG A 117 12.91 -2.78 5.91
C ARG A 117 13.30 -2.78 7.39
N ASP A 118 14.48 -3.26 7.73
CA ASP A 118 14.92 -3.36 9.12
C ASP A 118 15.23 -1.96 9.70
N ALA A 119 15.79 -1.05 8.89
CA ALA A 119 15.95 0.35 9.27
C ALA A 119 14.59 1.04 9.52
N ALA A 120 13.61 0.85 8.62
CA ALA A 120 12.26 1.38 8.78
C ALA A 120 11.56 0.83 10.04
N ARG A 121 11.73 -0.47 10.34
CA ARG A 121 11.23 -1.08 11.59
C ARG A 121 11.86 -0.46 12.83
N GLY A 122 13.16 -0.16 12.78
CA GLY A 122 13.86 0.57 13.84
C GLY A 122 13.24 1.95 14.09
N GLN A 123 13.04 2.74 13.03
CA GLN A 123 12.41 4.07 13.11
C GLN A 123 10.99 4.00 13.68
N VAL A 124 10.18 3.02 13.25
CA VAL A 124 8.82 2.84 13.79
C VAL A 124 8.85 2.50 15.28
N SER A 125 9.80 1.68 15.73
CA SER A 125 9.96 1.36 17.15
C SER A 125 10.35 2.59 17.97
N GLU A 126 11.25 3.43 17.44
CA GLU A 126 11.68 4.68 18.08
C GLU A 126 10.52 5.68 18.19
N LEU A 127 9.78 5.91 17.11
CA LEU A 127 8.60 6.79 17.09
C LEU A 127 7.51 6.32 18.05
N ARG A 128 7.29 4.99 18.16
CA ARG A 128 6.37 4.44 19.17
C ARG A 128 6.83 4.70 20.59
N GLY A 129 8.15 4.63 20.85
CA GLY A 129 8.72 5.00 22.13
C GLY A 129 8.48 6.47 22.47
N GLN A 130 8.76 7.38 21.53
CA GLN A 130 8.52 8.81 21.70
C GLN A 130 7.02 9.12 21.94
N LEU A 131 6.12 8.47 21.20
CA LEU A 131 4.68 8.64 21.38
C LEU A 131 4.21 8.16 22.76
N ALA A 132 4.75 7.04 23.25
CA ALA A 132 4.44 6.52 24.58
C ALA A 132 4.91 7.48 25.68
N THR A 133 6.12 8.03 25.56
CA THR A 133 6.63 9.05 26.49
C THR A 133 5.77 10.31 26.45
N GLY A 134 5.44 10.83 25.26
CA GLY A 134 4.58 12.01 25.12
C GLY A 134 3.17 11.78 25.68
N ALA A 135 2.61 10.59 25.51
CA ALA A 135 1.31 10.23 26.11
C ALA A 135 1.36 10.21 27.65
N ALA A 136 2.45 9.69 28.23
CA ALA A 136 2.66 9.70 29.67
C ALA A 136 2.81 11.12 30.23
N GLU A 137 3.55 11.99 29.54
CA GLU A 137 3.68 13.40 29.90
C GLU A 137 2.34 14.14 29.84
N ALA A 138 1.55 13.90 28.78
CA ALA A 138 0.22 14.49 28.63
C ALA A 138 -0.74 14.04 29.74
N ALA A 139 -0.70 12.76 30.13
CA ALA A 139 -1.47 12.24 31.26
C ALA A 139 -1.08 12.93 32.58
N ALA A 140 0.23 13.05 32.84
CA ALA A 140 0.73 13.72 34.04
C ALA A 140 0.35 15.20 34.11
N LEU A 141 0.32 15.91 32.97
CA LEU A 141 -0.16 17.29 32.89
C LEU A 141 -1.66 17.38 33.17
N ARG A 142 -2.47 16.46 32.63
CA ARG A 142 -3.90 16.41 32.90
C ARG A 142 -4.21 16.20 34.38
N ASP A 143 -3.47 15.31 35.04
CA ASP A 143 -3.61 15.08 36.48
C ASP A 143 -3.24 16.32 37.30
N LYS A 144 -2.16 17.03 36.92
CA LYS A 144 -1.77 18.29 37.55
C LYS A 144 -2.83 19.38 37.40
N ILE A 145 -3.46 19.49 36.22
CA ILE A 145 -4.54 20.45 35.98
C ILE A 145 -5.73 20.11 36.87
N SER A 146 -6.18 18.86 36.89
CA SER A 146 -7.29 18.42 37.74
C SER A 146 -7.01 18.65 39.23
N ALA A 147 -5.80 18.37 39.69
CA ALA A 147 -5.38 18.66 41.06
C ALA A 147 -5.36 20.16 41.38
N SER A 148 -4.99 21.00 40.41
CA SER A 148 -5.00 22.45 40.55
C SER A 148 -6.44 23.01 40.60
N ASP A 149 -7.34 22.50 39.76
CA ASP A 149 -8.76 22.85 39.79
C ASP A 149 -9.40 22.48 41.13
N ALA A 150 -9.11 21.29 41.65
CA ALA A 150 -9.58 20.87 42.97
C ALA A 150 -9.07 21.80 44.09
N ARG A 151 -7.82 22.26 44.01
CA ARG A 151 -7.27 23.24 44.97
C ARG A 151 -7.97 24.60 44.86
N LEU A 152 -8.30 25.07 43.66
CA LEU A 152 -9.01 26.32 43.46
C LEU A 152 -10.43 26.26 44.03
N ILE A 153 -11.14 25.14 43.82
CA ILE A 153 -12.47 24.92 44.41
C ILE A 153 -12.39 24.94 45.94
N ALA A 154 -11.41 24.23 46.52
CA ALA A 154 -11.21 24.21 47.97
C ALA A 154 -10.90 25.60 48.54
N LEU A 155 -10.01 26.37 47.88
CA LEU A 155 -9.67 27.72 48.29
C LEU A 155 -10.87 28.68 48.20
N THR A 156 -11.70 28.53 47.17
CA THR A 156 -12.92 29.33 46.99
C THR A 156 -13.93 29.07 48.11
N LEU A 157 -14.10 27.79 48.48
CA LEU A 157 -14.99 27.40 49.59
C LEU A 157 -14.48 27.90 50.94
N ASP A 158 -13.17 27.85 51.18
CA ASP A 158 -12.57 28.40 52.39
C ASP A 158 -12.77 29.92 52.46
N LEU A 159 -12.52 30.65 51.36
CA LEU A 159 -12.78 32.09 51.28
C LEU A 159 -14.24 32.44 51.56
N GLU A 160 -15.19 31.67 51.03
CA GLU A 160 -16.62 31.89 51.30
C GLU A 160 -16.95 31.63 52.78
N THR A 161 -16.34 30.61 53.38
CA THR A 161 -16.48 30.30 54.81
C THR A 161 -15.92 31.43 55.68
N GLN A 162 -14.73 31.97 55.34
CA GLN A 162 -14.15 33.11 56.03
C GLN A 162 -15.02 34.37 55.88
N ARG A 163 -15.59 34.59 54.69
CA ARG A 163 -16.49 35.73 54.44
C ARG A 163 -17.74 35.67 55.32
N LYS A 164 -18.37 34.50 55.45
CA LYS A 164 -19.52 34.32 56.34
C LYS A 164 -19.18 34.59 57.80
N LYS A 165 -18.04 34.07 58.28
CA LYS A 165 -17.56 34.37 59.64
C LYS A 165 -17.33 35.86 59.85
N ALA A 166 -16.73 36.54 58.87
CA ALA A 166 -16.53 37.99 58.94
C ALA A 166 -17.88 38.75 59.00
N GLU A 167 -18.85 38.38 58.17
CA GLU A 167 -20.21 38.94 58.22
C GLU A 167 -20.89 38.74 59.59
N GLU A 168 -20.82 37.52 60.15
CA GLU A 168 -21.36 37.23 61.49
C GLU A 168 -20.69 38.10 62.57
N THR A 169 -19.36 38.26 62.52
CA THR A 169 -18.65 39.11 63.48
C THR A 169 -19.02 40.58 63.36
N LEU A 170 -19.26 41.08 62.13
CA LEU A 170 -19.71 42.46 61.91
C LEU A 170 -21.13 42.68 62.46
N VAL A 171 -22.03 41.71 62.29
CA VAL A 171 -23.39 41.77 62.86
C VAL A 171 -23.32 41.79 64.39
N LEU A 172 -22.50 40.94 65.00
CA LEU A 172 -22.30 40.93 66.45
C LEU A 172 -21.70 42.25 66.96
N LEU A 173 -20.73 42.83 66.23
CA LEU A 173 -20.13 44.11 66.60
C LEU A 173 -21.16 45.26 66.51
N ALA A 174 -21.96 45.30 65.44
CA ALA A 174 -23.02 46.29 65.28
C ALA A 174 -24.08 46.18 66.39
N ALA A 175 -24.48 44.96 66.76
CA ALA A 175 -25.38 44.73 67.88
C ALA A 175 -24.77 45.19 69.23
N ALA A 176 -23.49 44.91 69.47
CA ALA A 176 -22.78 45.35 70.66
C ALA A 176 -22.65 46.88 70.73
N GLN A 177 -22.37 47.56 69.62
CA GLN A 177 -22.34 49.02 69.56
C GLN A 177 -23.71 49.65 69.82
N ALA A 178 -24.79 49.09 69.26
CA ALA A 178 -26.14 49.55 69.52
C ALA A 178 -26.53 49.39 71.00
N ALA A 179 -26.18 48.26 71.61
CA ALA A 179 -26.41 48.02 73.04
C ALA A 179 -25.59 48.99 73.92
N ALA A 180 -24.35 49.30 73.54
CA ALA A 180 -23.52 50.26 74.26
C ALA A 180 -24.10 51.69 74.20
N GLU A 181 -24.61 52.14 73.04
CA GLU A 181 -25.27 53.44 72.92
C GLU A 181 -26.61 53.50 73.66
N GLN A 182 -27.38 52.40 73.68
CA GLN A 182 -28.59 52.30 74.52
C GLN A 182 -28.25 52.42 76.00
N ALA A 183 -27.25 51.67 76.49
CA ALA A 183 -26.81 51.72 77.88
C ALA A 183 -26.28 53.11 78.27
N LYS A 184 -25.58 53.79 77.36
CA LYS A 184 -25.12 55.18 77.56
C LYS A 184 -26.31 56.14 77.67
N THR A 185 -27.32 55.99 76.82
CA THR A 185 -28.53 56.82 76.85
C THR A 185 -29.33 56.58 78.13
N GLU A 186 -29.44 55.34 78.58
CA GLU A 186 -30.11 54.97 79.83
C GLU A 186 -29.35 55.48 81.05
N ASN A 187 -28.02 55.36 81.06
CA ASN A 187 -27.17 55.95 82.10
C ASN A 187 -27.29 57.48 82.16
N LEU A 188 -27.40 58.17 81.01
CA LEU A 188 -27.65 59.62 80.99
C LEU A 188 -29.00 59.97 81.62
N LYS A 189 -30.07 59.20 81.33
CA LYS A 189 -31.38 59.40 81.99
C LYS A 189 -31.31 59.17 83.49
N VAL A 190 -30.64 58.11 83.94
CA VAL A 190 -30.42 57.82 85.37
C VAL A 190 -29.59 58.93 86.02
N LEU A 191 -28.63 59.51 85.31
CA LEU A 191 -27.86 60.66 85.79
C LEU A 191 -28.76 61.89 85.96
N ASP A 192 -29.59 62.21 84.96
CA ASP A 192 -30.54 63.34 85.02
C ASP A 192 -31.56 63.15 86.16
N GLU A 193 -32.07 61.94 86.37
CA GLU A 193 -32.96 61.59 87.51
C GLU A 193 -32.23 61.73 88.85
N LYS A 194 -30.97 61.30 88.92
CA LYS A 194 -30.13 61.46 90.12
C LYS A 194 -29.80 62.93 90.37
N ASP A 195 -29.55 63.73 89.36
CA ASP A 195 -29.29 65.17 89.48
C ASP A 195 -30.55 65.92 89.90
N LEU A 196 -31.74 65.54 89.40
CA LEU A 196 -33.02 66.05 89.88
C LEU A 196 -33.25 65.66 91.35
N ALA A 197 -33.00 64.41 91.72
CA ALA A 197 -33.09 63.94 93.10
C ALA A 197 -32.06 64.62 94.01
N LEU A 198 -30.85 64.86 93.51
CA LEU A 198 -29.79 65.60 94.21
C LEU A 198 -30.18 67.06 94.36
N ALA A 199 -30.79 67.71 93.36
CA ALA A 199 -31.29 69.07 93.46
C ALA A 199 -32.42 69.17 94.50
N MET A 200 -33.35 68.21 94.53
CA MET A 200 -34.38 68.11 95.57
C MET A 200 -33.78 67.84 96.96
N ALA A 201 -32.79 66.96 97.03
CA ALA A 201 -32.04 66.67 98.26
C ALA A 201 -31.20 67.87 98.70
N GLN A 202 -30.63 68.66 97.78
CA GLN A 202 -29.89 69.89 98.03
C GLN A 202 -30.82 71.01 98.47
N THR A 203 -32.05 71.06 97.96
CA THR A 203 -33.07 72.03 98.40
C THR A 203 -33.50 71.71 99.84
N LYS A 204 -33.73 70.42 100.15
CA LYS A 204 -33.93 69.94 101.53
C LYS A 204 -32.69 70.09 102.41
N LEU A 205 -31.51 69.91 101.84
CA LEU A 205 -30.23 70.08 102.51
C LEU A 205 -29.92 71.56 102.74
N THR A 206 -30.38 72.51 101.92
CA THR A 206 -30.28 73.95 102.21
C THR A 206 -31.25 74.38 103.32
N GLU A 207 -32.36 73.65 103.50
CA GLU A 207 -33.23 73.78 104.68
C GLU A 207 -32.57 73.20 105.95
N GLU A 208 -31.80 72.09 105.82
CA GLU A 208 -31.04 71.47 106.92
C GLU A 208 -29.64 72.10 107.16
N GLN A 209 -28.95 72.67 106.16
CA GLN A 209 -27.63 73.31 106.24
C GLN A 209 -27.72 74.73 106.78
N LYS A 210 -28.91 75.35 106.78
CA LYS A 210 -29.19 76.43 107.73
C LYS A 210 -29.01 76.01 109.20
N LYS A 211 -28.94 74.70 109.50
CA LYS A 211 -28.62 74.14 110.82
C LYS A 211 -27.24 73.45 110.91
N ALA A 212 -26.47 73.33 109.83
CA ALA A 212 -25.23 72.54 109.80
C ALA A 212 -24.08 73.24 109.06
N VAL A 213 -23.82 74.52 109.40
CA VAL A 213 -22.57 75.24 109.03
C VAL A 213 -21.44 74.99 110.04
N GLU A 214 -21.69 74.24 111.12
CA GLU A 214 -20.65 73.64 111.95
C GLU A 214 -20.36 72.22 111.47
N GLN A 215 -19.56 72.07 110.41
CA GLN A 215 -18.50 71.06 110.31
C GLN A 215 -17.91 71.11 108.90
N ALA A 216 -16.83 71.88 108.85
CA ALA A 216 -15.94 72.02 107.73
C ALA A 216 -15.39 70.67 107.23
N ALA A 217 -15.16 70.67 105.92
CA ALA A 217 -14.03 70.04 105.23
C ALA A 217 -14.00 68.51 105.13
N GLN A 218 -14.12 68.02 103.89
CA GLN A 218 -13.19 67.04 103.33
C GLN A 218 -13.27 67.01 101.80
N LEU A 219 -12.68 68.05 101.19
CA LEU A 219 -11.97 67.93 99.92
C LEU A 219 -10.78 66.98 100.14
N ALA A 220 -10.87 65.72 99.68
CA ALA A 220 -9.71 64.86 99.46
C ALA A 220 -9.97 63.58 98.63
N LEU A 221 -11.19 63.33 98.12
CA LEU A 221 -11.49 62.07 97.41
C LEU A 221 -11.30 62.13 95.88
N LEU A 222 -11.00 63.30 95.30
CA LEU A 222 -11.17 63.50 93.85
C LEU A 222 -9.92 63.34 92.99
N ASN A 223 -8.79 62.88 93.53
CA ASN A 223 -7.52 62.83 92.78
C ASN A 223 -6.97 61.42 92.48
N GLU A 224 -7.72 60.35 92.76
CA GLU A 224 -7.19 58.99 92.57
C GLU A 224 -7.76 58.22 91.37
N GLN A 225 -8.82 58.70 90.71
CA GLN A 225 -9.56 57.88 89.73
C GLN A 225 -9.23 58.15 88.23
N ILE A 226 -8.32 59.08 87.90
CA ILE A 226 -8.01 59.42 86.49
C ILE A 226 -6.81 58.60 85.92
N ALA A 227 -6.08 57.85 86.75
CA ALA A 227 -4.85 57.17 86.32
C ALA A 227 -5.07 55.80 85.63
N ALA A 228 -6.19 55.12 85.86
CA ALA A 228 -6.36 53.71 85.45
C ALA A 228 -6.90 53.51 84.01
N LEU A 229 -7.47 54.53 83.37
CA LEU A 229 -8.09 54.42 82.04
C LEU A 229 -7.13 54.68 80.86
N ARG A 230 -5.87 55.08 81.11
CA ARG A 230 -4.87 55.34 80.06
C ARG A 230 -4.08 54.10 79.60
N GLY A 231 -4.20 52.97 80.30
CA GLY A 231 -3.46 51.74 79.98
C GLY A 231 -4.13 50.82 78.95
N GLN A 232 -5.45 50.92 78.75
CA GLN A 232 -6.20 49.97 77.92
C GLN A 232 -6.34 50.38 76.45
N LEU A 233 -6.00 51.63 76.08
CA LEU A 233 -6.05 52.13 74.70
C LEU A 233 -4.76 51.87 73.88
N GLY A 234 -3.66 51.44 74.52
CA GLY A 234 -2.39 51.15 73.83
C GLY A 234 -2.33 49.75 73.21
N ALA A 235 -3.12 48.79 73.71
CA ALA A 235 -3.03 47.38 73.31
C ALA A 235 -3.81 47.02 72.04
N LEU A 236 -4.70 47.90 71.56
CA LEU A 236 -5.51 47.70 70.35
C LEU A 236 -4.88 48.31 69.08
N GLN A 237 -3.82 49.11 69.21
CA GLN A 237 -3.18 49.79 68.09
C GLN A 237 -2.09 48.93 67.41
N GLY A 238 -1.52 47.94 68.11
CA GLY A 238 -0.49 47.05 67.56
C GLY A 238 -1.01 45.87 66.70
N LEU A 239 -2.31 45.56 66.75
CA LEU A 239 -2.92 44.46 65.99
C LEU A 239 -3.54 44.91 64.65
N LEU A 240 -3.65 46.22 64.42
CA LEU A 240 -4.25 46.80 63.22
C LEU A 240 -3.20 47.07 62.12
N ASP A 241 -1.99 47.44 62.49
CA ASP A 241 -0.90 47.72 61.53
C ASP A 241 -0.34 46.44 60.88
N ALA A 242 -0.42 45.28 61.55
CA ALA A 242 0.04 43.99 61.03
C ALA A 242 -0.90 43.35 59.98
N ALA A 243 -2.14 43.81 59.86
CA ALA A 243 -3.09 43.35 58.85
C ALA A 243 -2.98 44.14 57.53
N ALA A 244 -2.57 45.41 57.60
CA ALA A 244 -2.42 46.28 56.43
C ALA A 244 -1.22 45.91 55.54
N GLU A 245 -0.13 45.40 56.13
CA GLU A 245 1.08 45.00 55.38
C GLU A 245 0.92 43.68 54.59
N LYS A 246 0.05 42.77 55.06
CA LYS A 246 -0.23 41.50 54.36
C LYS A 246 -1.17 41.66 53.17
N ASP A 247 -2.07 42.66 53.21
CA ASP A 247 -3.03 42.93 52.13
C ASP A 247 -2.37 43.61 50.91
N ALA A 248 -1.32 44.43 51.15
CA ALA A 248 -0.55 45.06 50.08
C ALA A 248 0.27 44.04 49.25
N VAL A 249 0.82 42.99 49.88
CA VAL A 249 1.60 41.94 49.20
C VAL A 249 0.70 40.97 48.41
N ALA A 250 -0.49 40.64 48.94
CA ALA A 250 -1.47 39.80 48.25
C ALA A 250 -2.03 40.49 46.98
N LYS A 251 -2.21 41.81 47.02
CA LYS A 251 -2.74 42.59 45.89
C LYS A 251 -1.79 42.64 44.69
N VAL A 252 -0.47 42.74 44.93
CA VAL A 252 0.57 42.70 43.87
C VAL A 252 0.67 41.34 43.19
N GLN A 253 0.47 40.23 43.93
CA GLN A 253 0.48 38.88 43.35
C GLN A 253 -0.75 38.58 42.50
N ILE A 254 -1.93 39.11 42.86
CA ILE A 254 -3.18 38.93 42.09
C ILE A 254 -3.11 39.68 40.75
N GLU A 255 -2.53 40.89 40.72
CA GLU A 255 -2.33 41.64 39.46
C GLU A 255 -1.31 40.96 38.52
N ALA A 256 -0.23 40.38 39.07
CA ALA A 256 0.76 39.64 38.28
C ALA A 256 0.21 38.33 37.68
N LEU A 257 -0.62 37.58 38.43
CA LEU A 257 -1.31 36.40 37.91
C LEU A 257 -2.39 36.75 36.87
N GLY A 258 -3.12 37.86 37.06
CA GLY A 258 -4.12 38.34 36.09
C GLY A 258 -3.50 38.71 34.74
N SER A 259 -2.32 39.32 34.74
CA SER A 259 -1.55 39.61 33.52
C SER A 259 -1.08 38.35 32.80
N SER A 260 -0.55 37.37 33.55
CA SER A 260 -0.04 36.09 32.99
C SER A 260 -1.17 35.20 32.44
N LEU A 261 -2.35 35.22 33.07
CA LEU A 261 -3.52 34.48 32.60
C LEU A 261 -4.11 35.10 31.33
N ASN A 262 -4.17 36.44 31.25
CA ASN A 262 -4.60 37.14 30.03
C ASN A 262 -3.65 36.90 28.85
N SER A 263 -2.33 36.81 29.08
CA SER A 263 -1.40 36.46 28.00
C SER A 263 -1.54 35.01 27.55
N ALA A 264 -1.73 34.07 28.48
CA ALA A 264 -1.92 32.65 28.16
C ALA A 264 -3.24 32.38 27.42
N LEU A 265 -4.34 33.03 27.83
CA LEU A 265 -5.63 32.97 27.14
C LEU A 265 -5.56 33.58 25.73
N ALA A 266 -4.85 34.70 25.56
CA ALA A 266 -4.63 35.30 24.24
C ALA A 266 -3.82 34.37 23.32
N GLN A 267 -2.82 33.67 23.87
CA GLN A 267 -1.98 32.74 23.11
C GLN A 267 -2.77 31.49 22.69
N VAL A 268 -3.56 30.88 23.57
CA VAL A 268 -4.44 29.75 23.24
C VAL A 268 -5.53 30.15 22.24
N ALA A 269 -6.13 31.34 22.39
CA ALA A 269 -7.11 31.84 21.43
C ALA A 269 -6.49 32.09 20.05
N SER A 270 -5.25 32.56 19.98
CA SER A 270 -4.52 32.75 18.71
C SER A 270 -4.18 31.42 18.02
N GLU A 271 -3.78 30.41 18.79
CA GLU A 271 -3.49 29.06 18.29
C GLU A 271 -4.78 28.35 17.79
N GLN A 272 -5.89 28.49 18.51
CA GLN A 272 -7.18 27.96 18.06
C GLN A 272 -7.69 28.63 16.78
N ARG A 273 -7.56 29.96 16.65
CA ARG A 273 -7.91 30.66 15.41
C ARG A 273 -7.04 30.21 14.24
N ARG A 274 -5.73 30.07 14.46
CA ARG A 274 -4.80 29.63 13.41
C ARG A 274 -5.10 28.20 12.94
N ARG A 275 -5.49 27.30 13.85
CA ARG A 275 -5.96 25.95 13.48
C ARG A 275 -7.25 25.99 12.67
N ALA A 276 -8.25 26.75 13.11
CA ALA A 276 -9.52 26.87 12.40
C ALA A 276 -9.36 27.49 10.99
N GLU A 277 -8.48 28.48 10.84
CA GLU A 277 -8.17 29.10 9.54
C GLU A 277 -7.49 28.10 8.58
N LEU A 278 -6.57 27.27 9.07
CA LEU A 278 -5.91 26.23 8.27
C LEU A 278 -6.91 25.15 7.84
N GLU A 279 -7.76 24.67 8.75
CA GLU A 279 -8.80 23.69 8.44
C GLU A 279 -9.82 24.23 7.43
N GLU A 280 -10.22 25.50 7.55
CA GLU A 280 -11.14 26.12 6.61
C GLU A 280 -10.51 26.35 5.23
N ALA A 281 -9.22 26.72 5.18
CA ALA A 281 -8.48 26.88 3.93
C ALA A 281 -8.30 25.53 3.21
N GLU A 282 -7.98 24.46 3.94
CA GLU A 282 -7.88 23.11 3.39
C GLU A 282 -9.23 22.62 2.86
N ARG A 283 -10.31 22.82 3.62
CA ARG A 283 -11.67 22.48 3.17
C ARG A 283 -12.06 23.22 1.89
N LYS A 284 -11.79 24.52 1.80
CA LYS A 284 -12.06 25.33 0.60
C LYS A 284 -11.25 24.86 -0.60
N ARG A 285 -10.00 24.44 -0.39
CA ARG A 285 -9.15 23.88 -1.45
C ARG A 285 -9.73 22.56 -1.98
N LEU A 286 -10.06 21.63 -1.08
CA LEU A 286 -10.65 20.33 -1.46
C LEU A 286 -12.00 20.50 -2.16
N GLU A 287 -12.84 21.45 -1.71
CA GLU A 287 -14.11 21.76 -2.38
C GLU A 287 -13.90 22.33 -3.79
N ALA A 288 -12.90 23.20 -3.98
CA ALA A 288 -12.55 23.74 -5.29
C ALA A 288 -11.99 22.65 -6.23
N GLU A 289 -11.17 21.74 -5.70
CA GLU A 289 -10.64 20.58 -6.44
C GLU A 289 -11.77 19.63 -6.87
N ALA A 290 -12.69 19.30 -5.96
CA ALA A 290 -13.87 18.47 -6.26
C ALA A 290 -14.79 19.11 -7.31
N LYS A 291 -15.05 20.44 -7.22
CA LYS A 291 -15.84 21.18 -8.22
C LYS A 291 -15.18 21.20 -9.59
N ASN A 292 -13.86 21.38 -9.63
CA ASN A 292 -13.11 21.32 -10.88
C ASN A 292 -13.19 19.90 -11.49
N LEU A 293 -12.99 18.85 -10.67
CA LEU A 293 -13.13 17.47 -11.11
C LEU A 293 -14.53 17.18 -11.66
N GLU A 294 -15.59 17.66 -11.00
CA GLU A 294 -16.96 17.49 -11.48
C GLU A 294 -17.24 18.19 -12.81
N LYS A 295 -16.73 19.42 -12.98
CA LYS A 295 -16.85 20.17 -14.24
C LYS A 295 -16.12 19.43 -15.37
N PHE A 296 -14.89 18.99 -15.13
CA PHE A 296 -14.11 18.21 -16.09
C PHE A 296 -14.79 16.89 -16.41
N ARG A 297 -15.32 16.17 -15.42
CA ARG A 297 -16.11 14.96 -15.64
C ARG A 297 -17.26 15.24 -16.61
N SER A 298 -18.02 16.32 -16.39
CA SER A 298 -19.16 16.65 -17.25
C SER A 298 -18.76 17.00 -18.69
N GLU A 299 -17.70 17.77 -18.88
CA GLU A 299 -17.18 18.15 -20.22
C GLU A 299 -16.53 16.95 -20.94
N PHE A 300 -15.70 16.18 -20.22
CA PHE A 300 -15.05 14.96 -20.69
C PHE A 300 -16.05 13.89 -21.14
N PHE A 301 -17.06 13.59 -20.31
CA PHE A 301 -18.07 12.60 -20.66
C PHE A 301 -19.03 13.09 -21.75
N GLY A 302 -19.21 14.41 -21.91
CA GLY A 302 -19.92 14.99 -23.05
C GLY A 302 -19.23 14.68 -24.37
N GLN A 303 -17.93 15.02 -24.48
CA GLN A 303 -17.11 14.75 -25.67
C GLN A 303 -16.94 13.25 -25.93
N LEU A 304 -16.73 12.46 -24.87
CA LEU A 304 -16.53 11.02 -24.98
C LEU A 304 -17.83 10.29 -25.38
N ARG A 305 -19.01 10.80 -24.96
CA ARG A 305 -20.31 10.29 -25.40
C ARG A 305 -20.56 10.53 -26.88
N GLU A 306 -20.11 11.66 -27.43
CA GLU A 306 -20.24 11.98 -28.85
C GLU A 306 -19.39 11.03 -29.73
N VAL A 307 -18.21 10.64 -29.25
CA VAL A 307 -17.29 9.74 -29.98
C VAL A 307 -17.62 8.25 -29.80
N LEU A 308 -18.05 7.81 -28.61
CA LEU A 308 -18.27 6.39 -28.29
C LEU A 308 -19.75 5.94 -28.32
N GLY A 309 -20.71 6.86 -28.34
CA GLY A 309 -22.15 6.54 -28.24
C GLY A 309 -22.73 5.73 -29.41
N ASN A 310 -22.06 5.74 -30.58
CA ASN A 310 -22.52 5.04 -31.79
C ASN A 310 -21.86 3.66 -32.01
N ARG A 311 -21.12 3.12 -31.04
CA ARG A 311 -20.46 1.81 -31.18
C ARG A 311 -21.33 0.67 -30.63
N PRO A 312 -21.51 -0.45 -31.36
CA PRO A 312 -22.27 -1.60 -30.88
C PRO A 312 -21.57 -2.25 -29.67
N GLY A 313 -22.31 -2.48 -28.57
CA GLY A 313 -21.83 -3.20 -27.38
C GLY A 313 -21.38 -2.33 -26.20
N VAL A 314 -21.35 -1.01 -26.34
CA VAL A 314 -21.01 -0.07 -25.26
C VAL A 314 -22.26 0.68 -24.81
N ARG A 315 -22.59 0.62 -23.51
CA ARG A 315 -23.69 1.39 -22.93
C ARG A 315 -23.14 2.44 -21.98
N ILE A 316 -23.58 3.68 -22.13
CA ILE A 316 -23.20 4.79 -21.25
C ILE A 316 -24.30 4.95 -20.20
N VAL A 317 -23.95 4.80 -18.92
CA VAL A 317 -24.90 4.93 -17.80
C VAL A 317 -24.36 5.98 -16.83
N GLY A 318 -24.79 7.24 -16.93
CA GLY A 318 -24.19 8.31 -16.14
C GLY A 318 -22.73 8.57 -16.54
N ASP A 319 -21.78 8.37 -15.63
CA ASP A 319 -20.34 8.61 -15.77
C ASP A 319 -19.51 7.31 -15.93
N ARG A 320 -20.13 6.23 -16.40
CA ARG A 320 -19.48 4.93 -16.59
C ARG A 320 -19.79 4.35 -17.96
N PHE A 321 -18.78 3.71 -18.54
CA PHE A 321 -18.89 2.90 -19.75
C PHE A 321 -19.09 1.46 -19.34
N VAL A 322 -20.27 0.91 -19.65
CA VAL A 322 -20.64 -0.45 -19.33
C VAL A 322 -20.48 -1.31 -20.57
N PHE A 323 -19.66 -2.35 -20.44
CA PHE A 323 -19.40 -3.36 -21.46
C PHE A 323 -20.00 -4.69 -20.99
N SER A 324 -20.67 -5.40 -21.90
CA SER A 324 -21.12 -6.76 -21.59
C SER A 324 -19.93 -7.70 -21.51
N SER A 325 -19.86 -8.49 -20.43
CA SER A 325 -18.74 -9.42 -20.23
C SER A 325 -18.68 -10.53 -21.29
N GLU A 326 -19.78 -10.85 -21.97
CA GLU A 326 -19.82 -11.87 -23.03
C GLU A 326 -19.15 -11.43 -24.32
N VAL A 327 -19.07 -10.12 -24.53
CA VAL A 327 -18.40 -9.53 -25.68
C VAL A 327 -16.91 -9.35 -25.38
N LEU A 328 -16.57 -9.07 -24.12
CA LEU A 328 -15.19 -8.85 -23.71
C LEU A 328 -14.42 -10.14 -23.46
N PHE A 329 -15.05 -11.18 -22.94
CA PHE A 329 -14.38 -12.41 -22.48
C PHE A 329 -15.02 -13.66 -23.08
N THR A 330 -14.22 -14.71 -23.18
CA THR A 330 -14.77 -16.04 -23.42
C THR A 330 -15.61 -16.49 -22.20
N PRO A 331 -16.71 -17.26 -22.40
CA PRO A 331 -17.57 -17.69 -21.31
C PRO A 331 -16.81 -18.41 -20.19
N GLY A 332 -17.05 -18.01 -18.93
CA GLY A 332 -16.38 -18.58 -17.76
C GLY A 332 -14.88 -18.25 -17.60
N SER A 333 -14.30 -17.45 -18.49
CA SER A 333 -12.89 -17.05 -18.46
C SER A 333 -12.69 -15.59 -18.08
N ALA A 334 -11.47 -15.25 -17.66
CA ALA A 334 -10.98 -13.87 -17.55
C ALA A 334 -10.09 -13.45 -18.75
N THR A 335 -9.86 -14.35 -19.71
CA THR A 335 -9.11 -14.04 -20.92
C THR A 335 -9.94 -13.20 -21.88
N LEU A 336 -9.43 -12.03 -22.27
CA LEU A 336 -10.08 -11.16 -23.24
C LEU A 336 -10.16 -11.82 -24.62
N ALA A 337 -11.37 -11.82 -25.19
CA ALA A 337 -11.61 -12.23 -26.57
C ALA A 337 -11.02 -11.21 -27.56
N PRO A 338 -10.71 -11.61 -28.81
CA PRO A 338 -10.20 -10.69 -29.84
C PRO A 338 -11.10 -9.47 -30.05
N GLU A 339 -12.41 -9.67 -30.06
CA GLU A 339 -13.41 -8.60 -30.20
C GLU A 339 -13.38 -7.67 -28.99
N GLY A 340 -13.26 -8.22 -27.78
CA GLY A 340 -13.11 -7.46 -26.54
C GLY A 340 -11.87 -6.59 -26.52
N ARG A 341 -10.73 -7.14 -26.97
CA ARG A 341 -9.47 -6.41 -27.14
C ARG A 341 -9.62 -5.21 -28.08
N ALA A 342 -10.32 -5.39 -29.22
CA ALA A 342 -10.58 -4.31 -30.16
C ALA A 342 -11.48 -3.21 -29.55
N GLN A 343 -12.48 -3.58 -28.76
CA GLN A 343 -13.34 -2.62 -28.06
C GLN A 343 -12.57 -1.78 -27.04
N ILE A 344 -11.77 -2.42 -26.18
CA ILE A 344 -10.97 -1.72 -25.17
C ILE A 344 -9.90 -0.84 -25.85
N ALA A 345 -9.26 -1.30 -26.92
CA ALA A 345 -8.32 -0.49 -27.70
C ALA A 345 -8.98 0.79 -28.24
N GLY A 346 -10.19 0.65 -28.77
CA GLY A 346 -10.97 1.77 -29.25
C GLY A 346 -11.39 2.77 -28.16
N VAL A 347 -11.49 2.34 -26.89
CA VAL A 347 -11.77 3.21 -25.74
C VAL A 347 -10.49 3.92 -25.31
N VAL A 348 -9.38 3.19 -25.16
CA VAL A 348 -8.07 3.74 -24.78
C VAL A 348 -7.60 4.79 -25.78
N GLN A 349 -7.80 4.58 -27.08
CA GLN A 349 -7.48 5.57 -28.09
C GLN A 349 -8.21 6.90 -27.85
N THR A 350 -9.51 6.84 -27.53
CA THR A 350 -10.30 8.05 -27.23
C THR A 350 -9.91 8.66 -25.90
N LEU A 351 -9.63 7.83 -24.89
CA LEU A 351 -9.14 8.29 -23.58
C LEU A 351 -7.83 9.06 -23.75
N ASN A 352 -6.86 8.54 -24.49
CA ASN A 352 -5.58 9.21 -24.73
C ASN A 352 -5.75 10.59 -25.40
N GLY A 353 -6.73 10.74 -26.28
CA GLY A 353 -7.06 12.03 -26.89
C GLY A 353 -7.61 13.04 -25.87
N ALA A 354 -8.50 12.59 -24.99
CA ALA A 354 -9.14 13.46 -23.99
C ALA A 354 -8.27 13.72 -22.74
N ILE A 355 -7.31 12.84 -22.44
CA ILE A 355 -6.40 12.98 -21.30
C ILE A 355 -5.41 14.14 -21.48
N ALA A 356 -5.05 14.47 -22.73
CA ALA A 356 -4.14 15.59 -23.02
C ALA A 356 -4.68 16.94 -22.51
N ASP A 357 -6.00 17.06 -22.36
CA ASP A 357 -6.66 18.29 -21.90
C ASP A 357 -6.87 18.34 -20.38
N ILE A 358 -6.54 17.26 -19.65
CA ILE A 358 -6.71 17.21 -18.18
C ILE A 358 -5.52 17.90 -17.49
N PRO A 359 -5.73 18.90 -16.63
CA PRO A 359 -4.64 19.59 -15.94
C PRO A 359 -3.76 18.63 -15.12
N PRO A 360 -2.43 18.80 -15.14
CA PRO A 360 -1.49 17.89 -14.48
C PRO A 360 -1.61 17.86 -12.94
N GLY A 361 -2.34 18.81 -12.34
CA GLY A 361 -2.58 18.88 -10.90
C GLY A 361 -3.78 18.06 -10.38
N LEU A 362 -4.59 17.46 -11.27
CA LEU A 362 -5.74 16.64 -10.87
C LEU A 362 -5.35 15.18 -10.64
N ASN A 363 -5.63 14.67 -9.44
CA ASN A 363 -5.38 13.28 -9.03
C ASN A 363 -6.48 12.32 -9.53
N TRP A 364 -6.67 12.21 -10.84
CA TRP A 364 -7.65 11.29 -11.45
C TRP A 364 -7.05 9.91 -11.78
N ILE A 365 -7.92 8.88 -11.82
CA ILE A 365 -7.63 7.52 -12.30
C ILE A 365 -8.83 6.98 -13.10
N ILE A 366 -8.57 6.00 -13.96
CA ILE A 366 -9.58 5.13 -14.59
C ILE A 366 -9.70 3.86 -13.76
N ARG A 367 -10.86 3.67 -13.14
CA ARG A 367 -11.18 2.44 -12.41
C ARG A 367 -11.99 1.51 -13.31
N VAL A 368 -11.52 0.27 -13.40
CA VAL A 368 -12.17 -0.84 -14.09
C VAL A 368 -12.85 -1.71 -13.06
N ASP A 369 -14.18 -1.74 -13.09
CA ASP A 369 -15.02 -2.44 -12.13
C ASP A 369 -15.58 -3.71 -12.79
N GLY A 370 -15.28 -4.87 -12.21
CA GLY A 370 -15.76 -6.17 -12.67
C GLY A 370 -16.98 -6.66 -11.88
N HIS A 371 -17.97 -7.21 -12.59
CA HIS A 371 -19.18 -7.75 -11.98
C HIS A 371 -19.55 -9.12 -12.56
N THR A 372 -20.19 -9.95 -11.74
CA THR A 372 -20.78 -11.24 -12.14
C THR A 372 -22.31 -11.21 -11.99
N ASP A 373 -22.97 -12.26 -12.44
CA ASP A 373 -24.33 -12.56 -11.99
C ASP A 373 -24.32 -13.27 -10.63
N ASN A 374 -25.50 -13.64 -10.15
CA ASN A 374 -25.72 -14.35 -8.89
C ASN A 374 -25.61 -15.88 -8.99
N VAL A 375 -25.09 -16.42 -10.10
CA VAL A 375 -24.91 -17.87 -10.24
C VAL A 375 -23.61 -18.24 -9.55
N PRO A 376 -23.65 -19.11 -8.52
CA PRO A 376 -22.42 -19.55 -7.86
C PRO A 376 -21.54 -20.32 -8.84
N LEU A 377 -20.23 -20.05 -8.82
CA LEU A 377 -19.26 -20.90 -9.48
C LEU A 377 -19.19 -22.25 -8.77
N SER A 378 -18.95 -23.33 -9.52
CA SER A 378 -18.80 -24.68 -8.97
C SER A 378 -17.56 -24.85 -8.08
N GLY A 379 -16.65 -23.87 -8.06
CA GLY A 379 -15.40 -23.87 -7.29
C GLY A 379 -14.31 -24.81 -7.82
N GLY A 380 -14.63 -25.70 -8.77
CA GLY A 380 -13.69 -26.63 -9.40
C GLY A 380 -13.00 -26.10 -10.67
N GLY A 381 -13.29 -24.86 -11.07
CA GLY A 381 -12.67 -24.18 -12.21
C GLY A 381 -11.44 -23.34 -11.82
N ALA A 382 -11.00 -22.45 -12.71
CA ALA A 382 -9.86 -21.56 -12.47
C ALA A 382 -10.09 -20.49 -11.38
N PHE A 383 -11.35 -20.23 -11.03
CA PHE A 383 -11.75 -19.25 -10.01
C PHE A 383 -12.63 -19.93 -8.97
N ARG A 384 -12.39 -19.62 -7.70
CA ARG A 384 -13.10 -20.24 -6.57
C ARG A 384 -14.50 -19.68 -6.38
N ASP A 385 -14.67 -18.37 -6.61
CA ASP A 385 -15.93 -17.67 -6.43
C ASP A 385 -16.08 -16.46 -7.40
N ASN A 386 -17.23 -15.81 -7.30
CA ASN A 386 -17.57 -14.64 -8.11
C ASN A 386 -16.69 -13.41 -7.80
N TRP A 387 -16.09 -13.32 -6.61
CA TRP A 387 -15.13 -12.27 -6.27
C TRP A 387 -13.84 -12.43 -7.08
N GLU A 388 -13.27 -13.63 -7.08
CA GLU A 388 -12.05 -13.92 -7.84
C GLU A 388 -12.27 -13.71 -9.34
N LEU A 389 -13.38 -14.20 -9.89
CA LEU A 389 -13.68 -14.06 -11.32
C LEU A 389 -13.85 -12.58 -11.72
N SER A 390 -14.59 -11.79 -10.95
CA SER A 390 -14.80 -10.38 -11.25
C SER A 390 -13.51 -9.56 -11.15
N GLN A 391 -12.68 -9.81 -10.12
CA GLN A 391 -11.40 -9.14 -9.95
C GLN A 391 -10.41 -9.53 -11.05
N ALA A 392 -10.36 -10.81 -11.44
CA ALA A 392 -9.48 -11.30 -12.50
C ALA A 392 -9.85 -10.70 -13.86
N ARG A 393 -11.15 -10.56 -14.16
CA ARG A 393 -11.62 -9.91 -15.38
C ARG A 393 -11.27 -8.42 -15.42
N ALA A 394 -11.51 -7.70 -14.33
CA ALA A 394 -11.13 -6.29 -14.22
C ALA A 394 -9.62 -6.09 -14.39
N LEU A 395 -8.82 -6.95 -13.75
CA LEU A 395 -7.36 -6.91 -13.86
C LEU A 395 -6.88 -7.22 -15.27
N SER A 396 -7.53 -8.17 -15.98
CA SER A 396 -7.17 -8.53 -17.36
C SER A 396 -7.37 -7.36 -18.32
N VAL A 397 -8.43 -6.56 -18.11
CA VAL A 397 -8.64 -5.30 -18.86
C VAL A 397 -7.56 -4.28 -18.53
N VAL A 398 -7.26 -4.04 -17.26
CA VAL A 398 -6.20 -3.12 -16.84
C VAL A 398 -4.83 -3.51 -17.42
N ARG A 399 -4.48 -4.81 -17.35
CA ARG A 399 -3.25 -5.34 -17.91
C ARG A 399 -3.19 -5.16 -19.42
N TYR A 400 -4.29 -5.39 -20.12
CA TYR A 400 -4.36 -5.12 -21.55
C TYR A 400 -4.18 -3.61 -21.88
N MET A 401 -4.80 -2.72 -21.10
CA MET A 401 -4.63 -1.27 -21.26
C MET A 401 -3.20 -0.82 -21.01
N GLN A 402 -2.55 -1.39 -20.00
CA GLN A 402 -1.17 -1.06 -19.63
C GLN A 402 -0.16 -1.66 -20.62
N ASP A 403 -0.15 -2.99 -20.72
CA ASP A 403 0.94 -3.76 -21.31
C ASP A 403 0.91 -3.72 -22.85
N GLU A 404 -0.29 -3.68 -23.45
CA GLU A 404 -0.47 -3.74 -24.90
C GLU A 404 -0.81 -2.38 -25.52
N LEU A 405 -1.51 -1.52 -24.78
CA LEU A 405 -1.96 -0.20 -25.26
C LEU A 405 -1.17 0.98 -24.68
N GLY A 406 -0.26 0.73 -23.74
CA GLY A 406 0.66 1.73 -23.19
C GLY A 406 -0.01 2.80 -22.32
N PHE A 407 -1.18 2.53 -21.74
CA PHE A 407 -1.86 3.47 -20.87
C PHE A 407 -1.12 3.61 -19.53
N PRO A 408 -0.98 4.84 -18.96
CA PRO A 408 -0.20 5.06 -17.74
C PRO A 408 -0.69 4.20 -16.56
N PRO A 409 0.18 3.37 -15.95
CA PRO A 409 -0.22 2.45 -14.89
C PRO A 409 -0.62 3.16 -13.59
N ASP A 410 -0.08 4.34 -13.31
CA ASP A 410 -0.43 5.21 -12.19
C ASP A 410 -1.84 5.81 -12.30
N ARG A 411 -2.48 5.69 -13.48
CA ARG A 411 -3.83 6.15 -13.78
C ARG A 411 -4.84 5.00 -13.89
N LEU A 412 -4.48 3.77 -13.51
CA LEU A 412 -5.35 2.60 -13.62
C LEU A 412 -5.60 1.93 -12.27
N ALA A 413 -6.83 1.47 -12.06
CA ALA A 413 -7.20 0.63 -10.92
C ALA A 413 -8.17 -0.47 -11.37
N ALA A 414 -8.00 -1.69 -10.85
CA ALA A 414 -8.90 -2.82 -11.09
C ALA A 414 -9.62 -3.19 -9.80
N THR A 415 -10.95 -3.30 -9.83
CA THR A 415 -11.76 -3.69 -8.67
C THR A 415 -12.80 -4.74 -9.09
N GLY A 416 -12.91 -5.83 -8.33
CA GLY A 416 -13.99 -6.81 -8.48
C GLY A 416 -15.08 -6.58 -7.43
N PHE A 417 -16.35 -6.69 -7.82
CA PHE A 417 -17.50 -6.58 -6.91
C PHE A 417 -18.34 -7.86 -6.79
N GLY A 418 -17.96 -8.91 -7.53
CA GLY A 418 -18.76 -10.14 -7.63
C GLY A 418 -20.20 -9.85 -8.03
N GLU A 419 -21.14 -10.50 -7.35
CA GLU A 419 -22.58 -10.43 -7.59
C GLU A 419 -23.30 -9.32 -6.79
N TRP A 420 -22.58 -8.62 -5.91
CA TRP A 420 -23.16 -7.76 -4.86
C TRP A 420 -23.55 -6.35 -5.34
N GLN A 421 -23.34 -6.05 -6.62
CA GLN A 421 -23.78 -4.80 -7.25
C GLN A 421 -24.54 -5.09 -8.57
N PRO A 422 -25.74 -5.68 -8.48
CA PRO A 422 -26.57 -5.94 -9.66
C PRO A 422 -27.17 -4.63 -10.19
N VAL A 423 -27.19 -4.48 -11.52
CA VAL A 423 -27.86 -3.35 -12.21
C VAL A 423 -29.33 -3.69 -12.44
N VAL A 424 -29.63 -4.95 -12.70
CA VAL A 424 -30.99 -5.45 -12.89
C VAL A 424 -31.28 -6.51 -11.84
N ALA A 425 -32.33 -6.30 -11.06
CA ALA A 425 -32.81 -7.31 -10.13
C ALA A 425 -33.53 -8.44 -10.88
N GLY A 426 -33.41 -9.67 -10.38
CA GLY A 426 -34.08 -10.85 -10.92
C GLY A 426 -33.12 -11.90 -11.48
N GLU A 427 -33.68 -13.06 -11.80
CA GLU A 427 -32.91 -14.26 -12.13
C GLU A 427 -33.01 -14.67 -13.61
N THR A 428 -33.62 -13.85 -14.47
CA THR A 428 -33.78 -14.18 -15.89
C THR A 428 -32.42 -14.20 -16.61
N PRO A 429 -32.28 -14.97 -17.71
CA PRO A 429 -31.05 -15.00 -18.50
C PRO A 429 -30.59 -13.59 -18.94
N GLU A 430 -31.54 -12.73 -19.30
CA GLU A 430 -31.28 -11.36 -19.73
C GLU A 430 -30.82 -10.46 -18.57
N ALA A 431 -31.38 -10.63 -17.36
CA ALA A 431 -30.94 -9.90 -16.17
C ALA A 431 -29.53 -10.33 -15.76
N ARG A 432 -29.24 -11.64 -15.78
CA ARG A 432 -27.91 -12.18 -15.48
C ARG A 432 -26.87 -11.69 -16.50
N ALA A 433 -27.19 -11.68 -17.79
CA ALA A 433 -26.30 -11.15 -18.84
C ALA A 433 -25.97 -9.67 -18.65
N GLN A 434 -26.93 -8.87 -18.17
CA GLN A 434 -26.70 -7.45 -17.86
C GLN A 434 -25.87 -7.26 -16.59
N ASN A 435 -26.01 -8.14 -15.59
CA ASN A 435 -25.21 -8.07 -14.37
C ASN A 435 -23.75 -8.50 -14.60
N ARG A 436 -23.50 -9.44 -15.53
CA ARG A 436 -22.17 -9.79 -16.04
C ARG A 436 -21.61 -8.68 -16.93
N ARG A 437 -20.91 -7.71 -16.33
CA ARG A 437 -20.38 -6.55 -17.05
C ARG A 437 -19.03 -6.08 -16.52
N ILE A 438 -18.35 -5.28 -17.33
CA ILE A 438 -17.22 -4.45 -16.92
C ILE A 438 -17.63 -3.00 -17.03
N GLU A 439 -17.33 -2.21 -16.00
CA GLU A 439 -17.54 -0.77 -16.02
C GLU A 439 -16.20 -0.04 -16.00
N LEU A 440 -16.03 0.92 -16.90
CA LEU A 440 -14.91 1.87 -16.85
C LEU A 440 -15.44 3.20 -16.35
N LYS A 441 -14.84 3.72 -15.29
CA LYS A 441 -15.20 5.03 -14.72
C LYS A 441 -13.99 5.89 -14.42
N LEU A 442 -14.15 7.20 -14.56
CA LEU A 442 -13.16 8.19 -14.13
C LEU A 442 -13.44 8.53 -12.66
N THR A 443 -12.44 8.46 -11.80
CA THR A 443 -12.57 8.77 -10.36
C THR A 443 -11.31 9.47 -9.84
N GLU A 444 -11.40 10.09 -8.68
CA GLU A 444 -10.24 10.55 -7.93
C GLU A 444 -9.47 9.36 -7.34
N ARG A 445 -8.15 9.50 -7.21
CA ARG A 445 -7.23 8.48 -6.71
C ARG A 445 -7.40 8.19 -5.22
#